data_AF-A0A452TDA7-F1
#
_entry.id   AF-A0A452TDA7-F1
#
_cell.length_a   1.000
_cell.length_b   1.000
_cell.length_c   1.000
_cell.angle_alpha   90.00
_cell.angle_beta   90.00
_cell.angle_gamma   90.00
#
_symmetry.space_group_name_H-M   'P 1'
#
loop_
_entity.id
_entity.type
_entity.pdbx_description
1 polymer ?
#
loop_
_entity_poly.entity_id
_entity_poly.type
_entity_poly.pdbx_seq_one_letter_code
_entity_poly.pdbx_strand_id
1 'polypeptide(L)'
;AGVCACARGRGDYAGTTASYALSSSTVTLALHPSFPRRSRDHGRSSREADQDQNRRGEAAEILQESRMMIPDCQRRLEAAHTDLLQLLESEKDLEETEEYKEARLVLDSVKLEA
;
A
#
# COMPACT_ATOMS: atom_id res chain seq x y z
N ALA A 1 39.86 32.22 1.83
CA ALA A 1 39.26 31.18 0.97
C ALA A 1 39.25 29.87 1.76
N GLY A 2 38.08 29.38 2.13
CA GLY A 2 37.92 28.13 2.88
C GLY A 2 36.60 27.51 2.47
N VAL A 3 36.63 26.70 1.41
CA VAL A 3 35.45 26.02 0.87
C VAL A 3 35.28 24.72 1.64
N CYS A 4 34.17 24.63 2.37
CA CYS A 4 33.71 23.43 3.04
C CYS A 4 33.24 22.42 1.97
N ALA A 5 33.93 21.29 1.84
CA ALA A 5 33.56 20.26 0.88
C ALA A 5 32.47 19.35 1.49
N CYS A 6 31.23 19.55 1.08
CA CYS A 6 30.11 18.65 1.38
C CYS A 6 30.29 17.34 0.61
N ALA A 7 30.52 16.24 1.33
CA ALA A 7 30.56 14.90 0.75
C ALA A 7 29.16 14.47 0.26
N ARG A 8 29.06 14.15 -1.04
CA ARG A 8 27.87 13.57 -1.66
C ARG A 8 27.81 12.08 -1.29
N GLY A 9 26.85 11.70 -0.45
CA GLY A 9 26.50 10.30 -0.22
C GLY A 9 25.74 9.74 -1.42
N ARG A 10 26.31 8.70 -2.07
CA ARG A 10 25.58 7.81 -2.97
C ARG A 10 24.93 6.73 -2.12
N GLY A 11 23.64 6.50 -2.33
CA GLY A 11 22.92 5.38 -1.74
C GLY A 11 23.22 4.10 -2.49
N ASP A 12 23.51 3.03 -1.76
CA ASP A 12 23.48 1.67 -2.27
C ASP A 12 22.43 0.90 -1.46
N TYR A 13 21.28 0.69 -2.10
CA TYR A 13 20.24 -0.21 -1.62
C TYR A 13 20.53 -1.58 -2.26
N ALA A 14 21.09 -2.51 -1.50
CA ALA A 14 21.26 -3.89 -1.98
C ALA A 14 21.17 -4.88 -0.81
N GLY A 15 19.99 -5.48 -0.70
CA GLY A 15 19.81 -6.91 -0.46
C GLY A 15 20.37 -7.50 0.83
N THR A 16 19.50 -7.66 1.82
CA THR A 16 19.64 -8.67 2.88
C THR A 16 19.61 -10.06 2.24
N THR A 17 20.76 -10.58 1.83
CA THR A 17 20.94 -12.01 1.57
C THR A 17 21.44 -12.67 2.85
N ALA A 18 20.51 -13.28 3.57
CA ALA A 18 20.82 -14.21 4.64
C ALA A 18 21.60 -15.39 4.05
N SER A 19 22.89 -15.49 4.34
CA SER A 19 23.70 -16.69 4.08
C SER A 19 24.18 -17.24 5.42
N TYR A 20 23.65 -18.42 5.72
CA TYR A 20 24.08 -19.32 6.78
C TYR A 20 25.33 -20.07 6.30
N ALA A 21 26.41 -20.01 7.08
CA ALA A 21 27.51 -20.96 6.96
C ALA A 21 28.21 -21.10 8.33
N LEU A 22 28.09 -22.30 8.90
CA LEU A 22 28.84 -22.77 10.05
C LEU A 22 30.35 -22.80 9.74
N SER A 23 31.21 -22.35 10.65
CA SER A 23 32.25 -23.19 11.28
C SER A 23 33.13 -22.40 12.27
N SER A 24 33.41 -23.04 13.40
CA SER A 24 34.67 -22.94 14.17
C SER A 24 34.96 -21.68 14.98
N SER A 25 34.61 -21.78 16.27
CA SER A 25 35.50 -21.51 17.41
C SER A 25 36.42 -20.30 17.29
N THR A 26 35.93 -19.14 17.72
CA THR A 26 36.68 -18.26 18.62
C THR A 26 35.66 -17.36 19.30
N VAL A 27 35.47 -17.60 20.60
CA VAL A 27 34.77 -16.69 21.50
C VAL A 27 35.63 -15.44 21.61
N THR A 28 35.46 -14.51 20.66
CA THR A 28 35.93 -13.14 20.84
C THR A 28 34.89 -12.45 21.69
N LEU A 29 35.08 -12.53 23.01
CA LEU A 29 34.54 -11.60 24.01
C LEU A 29 35.10 -10.20 23.71
N ALA A 30 34.70 -9.61 22.59
CA ALA A 30 34.89 -8.20 22.32
C ALA A 30 33.82 -7.46 23.11
N LEU A 31 34.18 -7.11 24.34
CA LEU A 31 33.82 -5.86 25.00
C LEU A 31 32.56 -5.24 24.42
N HIS A 32 31.43 -5.54 25.07
CA HIS A 32 30.19 -4.79 24.93
C HIS A 32 30.56 -3.30 24.88
N PRO A 33 30.44 -2.62 23.72
CA PRO A 33 30.48 -1.19 23.75
C PRO A 33 29.24 -0.85 24.56
N SER A 34 29.43 -0.23 25.72
CA SER A 34 28.39 0.57 26.34
C SER A 34 28.09 1.69 25.33
N PHE A 35 27.36 1.35 24.27
CA PHE A 35 26.79 2.29 23.34
C PHE A 35 25.96 3.21 24.22
N PRO A 36 26.32 4.48 24.37
CA PRO A 36 25.32 5.41 24.85
C PRO A 36 24.24 5.32 23.77
N ARG A 37 23.06 4.80 24.14
CA ARG A 37 21.84 5.09 23.39
C ARG A 37 21.73 6.59 23.47
N ARG A 38 22.34 7.26 22.49
CA ARG A 38 22.22 8.69 22.31
C ARG A 38 20.75 8.83 21.95
N SER A 39 19.91 9.13 22.96
CA SER A 39 18.54 9.60 22.78
C SER A 39 18.64 10.89 21.99
N ARG A 40 18.90 10.74 20.69
CA ARG A 40 18.87 11.81 19.71
C ARG A 40 17.44 11.95 19.28
N ASP A 41 16.59 12.34 20.22
CA ASP A 41 15.49 13.21 19.85
C ASP A 41 16.13 14.58 19.58
N HIS A 42 16.80 14.68 18.43
CA HIS A 42 17.00 15.99 17.80
C HIS A 42 15.58 16.43 17.49
N GLY A 43 15.02 17.27 18.36
CA GLY A 43 13.71 17.86 18.17
C GLY A 43 13.58 18.28 16.72
N ARG A 44 12.62 17.68 16.03
CA ARG A 44 12.27 17.97 14.65
C ARG A 44 12.27 19.48 14.46
N SER A 45 12.98 19.98 13.45
CA SER A 45 13.00 21.41 13.15
C SER A 45 11.55 21.89 13.00
N SER A 46 11.17 23.03 13.59
CA SER A 46 9.77 23.51 13.54
C SER A 46 9.19 23.46 12.13
N ARG A 47 10.00 23.80 11.12
CA ARG A 47 9.61 23.76 9.70
C ARG A 47 9.32 22.35 9.18
N GLU A 48 10.05 21.34 9.65
CA GLU A 48 9.80 19.93 9.31
C GLU A 48 8.57 19.39 10.04
N ALA A 49 8.22 19.94 11.22
CA ALA A 49 6.97 19.62 11.89
C ALA A 49 5.78 20.19 11.14
N ASP A 50 5.89 21.45 10.71
CA ASP A 50 4.85 22.13 9.93
C ASP A 50 4.64 21.47 8.56
N GLN A 51 5.72 21.08 7.87
CA GLN A 51 5.64 20.33 6.62
C GLN A 51 5.00 18.95 6.79
N ASP A 52 5.33 18.22 7.86
CA ASP A 52 4.71 16.92 8.14
C ASP A 52 3.23 17.05 8.50
N GLN A 53 2.85 18.11 9.23
CA GLN A 53 1.44 18.42 9.49
C GLN A 53 0.70 18.71 8.19
N ASN A 54 1.28 19.53 7.31
CA ASN A 54 0.68 19.85 6.01
C ASN A 54 0.49 18.59 5.14
N ARG A 55 1.52 17.75 5.02
CA ARG A 55 1.44 16.48 4.26
C ARG A 55 0.39 15.53 4.81
N ARG A 56 0.19 15.50 6.14
CA ARG A 56 -0.87 14.69 6.78
C ARG A 56 -2.26 15.25 6.47
N GLY A 57 -2.41 16.57 6.45
CA GLY A 57 -3.65 17.24 6.06
C GLY A 57 -4.01 16.94 4.61
N GLU A 58 -3.07 17.16 3.69
CA GLU A 58 -3.23 16.87 2.26
C GLU A 58 -3.58 15.39 2.03
N ALA A 59 -2.88 14.46 2.71
CA ALA A 59 -3.20 13.03 2.61
C ALA A 59 -4.59 12.69 3.13
N ALA A 60 -5.06 13.35 4.20
CA ALA A 60 -6.40 13.15 4.74
C ALA A 60 -7.49 13.64 3.78
N GLU A 61 -7.28 14.78 3.12
CA GLU A 61 -8.19 15.30 2.09
C GLU A 61 -8.29 14.35 0.90
N ILE A 62 -7.15 13.90 0.35
CA ILE A 62 -7.12 12.94 -0.76
C ILE A 62 -7.82 11.62 -0.39
N LEU A 63 -7.60 11.13 0.83
CA LEU A 63 -8.27 9.92 1.32
C LEU A 63 -9.78 10.14 1.46
N GLN A 64 -10.21 11.32 1.91
CA GLN A 64 -11.61 11.65 2.03
C GLN A 64 -12.28 11.75 0.66
N GLU A 65 -11.67 12.43 -0.30
CA GLU A 65 -12.16 12.50 -1.69
C GLU A 65 -12.34 11.09 -2.28
N SER A 66 -11.34 10.23 -2.10
CA SER A 66 -11.39 8.84 -2.55
C SER A 66 -12.51 8.04 -1.87
N ARG A 67 -12.69 8.22 -0.56
CA ARG A 67 -13.72 7.53 0.23
C ARG A 67 -15.14 7.92 -0.17
N MET A 68 -15.37 9.17 -0.55
CA MET A 68 -16.68 9.63 -0.99
C MET A 68 -17.10 9.02 -2.34
N MET A 69 -16.14 8.55 -3.15
CA MET A 69 -16.42 7.89 -4.44
C MET A 69 -16.80 6.42 -4.31
N ILE A 70 -16.34 5.73 -3.25
CA ILE A 70 -16.59 4.29 -3.08
C ILE A 70 -18.10 3.96 -3.05
N PRO A 71 -18.96 4.70 -2.29
CA PRO A 71 -20.40 4.43 -2.28
C PRO A 71 -21.07 4.65 -3.64
N ASP A 72 -20.61 5.62 -4.44
CA ASP A 72 -21.16 5.84 -5.79
C ASP A 72 -20.83 4.65 -6.69
N CYS A 73 -19.57 4.21 -6.70
CA CYS A 73 -19.14 3.05 -7.47
C CYS A 73 -19.91 1.78 -7.07
N GLN A 74 -20.15 1.57 -5.77
CA GLN A 74 -20.96 0.45 -5.28
C GLN A 74 -22.39 0.51 -5.78
N ARG A 75 -23.06 1.67 -5.64
CA ARG A 75 -24.44 1.86 -6.15
C ARG A 75 -24.56 1.64 -7.65
N ARG A 76 -23.57 2.11 -8.42
CA ARG A 76 -23.53 1.92 -9.88
C ARG A 76 -23.30 0.45 -10.25
N LEU A 77 -22.48 -0.26 -9.48
CA LEU A 77 -22.26 -1.70 -9.66
C LEU A 77 -23.52 -2.51 -9.32
N GLU A 78 -24.21 -2.19 -8.22
CA GLU A 78 -25.49 -2.81 -7.84
C GLU A 78 -26.57 -2.62 -8.91
N ALA A 79 -26.68 -1.40 -9.46
CA ALA A 79 -27.62 -1.12 -10.54
C ALA A 79 -27.30 -1.98 -11.79
N ALA A 80 -26.03 -1.96 -12.25
CA ALA A 80 -25.62 -2.75 -13.40
C ALA A 80 -25.76 -4.28 -13.18
N HIS A 81 -25.53 -4.76 -11.95
CA HIS A 81 -25.76 -6.16 -11.57
C HIS A 81 -27.23 -6.53 -11.68
N THR A 82 -28.11 -5.69 -11.15
CA THR A 82 -29.57 -5.89 -11.23
C THR A 82 -30.06 -5.86 -12.67
N ASP A 83 -29.58 -4.91 -13.47
CA ASP A 83 -29.94 -4.78 -14.89
C ASP A 83 -29.52 -6.02 -15.67
N LEU A 84 -28.28 -6.51 -15.47
CA LEU A 84 -27.79 -7.72 -16.12
C LEU A 84 -28.57 -8.97 -15.68
N LEU A 85 -28.92 -9.07 -14.38
CA LEU A 85 -29.73 -10.17 -13.87
C LEU A 85 -31.12 -10.20 -14.52
N GLN A 86 -31.76 -9.05 -14.65
CA GLN A 86 -33.06 -8.93 -15.34
C GLN A 86 -32.97 -9.34 -16.81
N LEU A 87 -31.90 -8.94 -17.50
CA LEU A 87 -31.67 -9.33 -18.90
C LEU A 87 -31.54 -10.86 -19.05
N LEU A 88 -30.73 -11.50 -18.20
CA LEU A 88 -30.56 -12.95 -18.22
C LEU A 88 -31.84 -13.72 -17.83
N GLU A 89 -32.73 -13.11 -17.05
CA GLU A 89 -34.05 -13.68 -16.74
C GLU A 89 -35.01 -13.59 -17.93
N SER A 90 -34.93 -12.51 -18.72
CA SER A 90 -35.74 -12.34 -19.94
C SER A 90 -35.25 -13.18 -21.13
N GLU A 91 -33.93 -13.38 -21.24
CA GLU A 91 -33.27 -14.05 -22.38
C GLU A 91 -32.78 -15.46 -22.01
N LYS A 92 -33.63 -16.25 -21.34
CA LYS A 92 -33.30 -17.63 -20.95
C LYS A 92 -33.12 -18.58 -22.14
N ASP A 93 -33.64 -18.22 -23.30
CA ASP A 93 -33.45 -18.94 -24.55
C ASP A 93 -31.99 -18.94 -25.03
N LEU A 94 -31.14 -18.03 -24.51
CA LEU A 94 -29.71 -17.95 -24.79
C LEU A 94 -28.84 -18.67 -23.75
N GLU A 95 -29.42 -19.45 -22.84
CA GLU A 95 -28.67 -20.07 -21.72
C GLU A 95 -27.48 -20.94 -22.15
N GLU A 96 -27.54 -21.50 -23.37
CA GLU A 96 -26.49 -22.35 -23.91
C GLU A 96 -25.35 -21.60 -24.59
N THR A 97 -25.52 -20.30 -24.87
CA THR A 97 -24.47 -19.50 -25.49
C THR A 97 -23.38 -19.16 -24.48
N GLU A 98 -22.17 -18.94 -24.98
CA GLU A 98 -21.01 -18.68 -24.13
C GLU A 98 -21.17 -17.35 -23.38
N GLU A 99 -21.77 -16.36 -24.03
CA GLU A 99 -21.98 -15.03 -23.47
C GLU A 99 -22.91 -15.06 -22.25
N TYR A 100 -23.96 -15.90 -22.27
CA TYR A 100 -24.86 -16.07 -21.14
C TYR A 100 -24.14 -16.71 -19.95
N LYS A 101 -23.33 -17.74 -20.23
CA LYS A 101 -22.55 -18.46 -19.20
C LYS A 101 -21.50 -17.53 -18.58
N GLU A 102 -20.79 -16.74 -19.38
CA GLU A 102 -19.86 -15.72 -18.91
C GLU A 102 -20.55 -14.64 -18.07
N ALA A 103 -21.70 -14.11 -18.54
CA ALA A 103 -22.47 -13.12 -17.80
C ALA A 103 -22.91 -13.65 -16.43
N ARG A 104 -23.32 -14.93 -16.36
CA ARG A 104 -23.66 -15.59 -15.10
C ARG A 104 -22.48 -15.69 -14.15
N LEU A 105 -21.30 -16.07 -14.66
CA LEU A 105 -20.07 -16.12 -13.88
C LEU A 105 -19.68 -14.73 -13.34
N VAL A 106 -19.87 -13.67 -14.14
CA VAL A 106 -19.63 -12.30 -13.69
C VAL A 106 -20.57 -11.93 -12.55
N LEU A 107 -21.87 -12.20 -12.67
CA LEU A 107 -22.84 -11.95 -11.60
C LEU A 107 -22.50 -12.70 -10.31
N ASP A 108 -22.03 -13.94 -10.40
CA ASP A 108 -21.65 -14.75 -9.24
C ASP A 108 -20.33 -14.28 -8.60
N SER A 109 -19.43 -13.68 -9.38
CA SER A 109 -18.14 -13.16 -8.90
C SER A 109 -18.28 -11.87 -8.09
N VAL A 110 -19.34 -11.08 -8.36
CA VAL A 110 -19.61 -9.83 -7.67
C VAL A 110 -20.26 -10.14 -6.33
N LYS A 111 -19.46 -10.08 -5.27
CA LYS A 111 -19.96 -10.13 -3.89
C LYS A 111 -20.54 -8.77 -3.53
N LEU A 112 -21.84 -8.60 -3.75
CA LEU A 112 -22.59 -7.48 -3.18
C LEU A 112 -22.76 -7.75 -1.68
N GLU A 113 -21.88 -7.15 -0.86
CA GLU A 113 -22.07 -7.11 0.59
C GLU A 113 -23.22 -6.11 0.87
N ALA A 114 -24.39 -6.64 1.20
CA ALA A 114 -25.57 -5.85 1.60
C ALA A 114 -25.51 -5.45 3.08
#